data_AF-A0A354U8H0-F1
#
_entry.id   AF-A0A354U8H0-F1
#
_cell.length_a   1.000
_cell.length_b   1.000
_cell.length_c   1.000
_cell.angle_alpha   90.00
_cell.angle_beta   90.00
_cell.angle_gamma   90.00
#
_symmetry.space_group_name_H-M   'P 1'
#
loop_
_entity.id
_entity.type
_entity.pdbx_description
1 polymer ?
#
loop_
_entity_poly.entity_id
_entity_poly.type
_entity_poly.pdbx_seq_one_letter_code
_entity_poly.pdbx_strand_id
1 'polypeptide(L)'
;MDDWIDIQKDDAHVARERAKARELRKSGWWREQLARGICHYCGQKFPPEELTMDHIVPVVRGGKSVRGNVVPCCKECNNEKKYLTPAEMIMKKLGL
;
A
#
# COMPACT_ATOMS: atom_id res chain seq x y z
N MET A 1 27.51 -13.97 -16.01
CA MET A 1 26.41 -13.66 -16.96
C MET A 1 25.35 -13.03 -16.09
N ASP A 2 25.37 -11.70 -16.08
CA ASP A 2 24.59 -10.85 -15.20
C ASP A 2 23.17 -10.74 -15.79
N ASP A 3 22.34 -11.77 -15.54
CA ASP A 3 20.92 -11.79 -15.92
C ASP A 3 20.14 -10.84 -14.99
N TRP A 4 20.35 -9.54 -15.18
CA TRP A 4 19.52 -8.52 -14.56
C TRP A 4 18.22 -8.42 -15.34
N ILE A 5 17.14 -8.89 -14.72
CA ILE A 5 15.79 -8.68 -15.22
C ILE A 5 15.40 -7.23 -14.89
N ASP A 6 15.37 -6.37 -15.90
CA ASP A 6 14.85 -5.01 -15.75
C ASP A 6 13.32 -5.06 -15.58
N ILE A 7 12.85 -4.92 -14.34
CA ILE A 7 11.43 -4.88 -14.01
C ILE A 7 10.92 -3.46 -14.33
N GLN A 8 10.56 -3.25 -15.59
CA GLN A 8 9.99 -1.98 -16.02
C GLN A 8 8.57 -1.75 -15.48
N LYS A 9 8.21 -0.48 -15.34
CA LYS A 9 6.87 -0.06 -14.93
C LYS A 9 5.85 -0.42 -16.01
N ASP A 10 5.01 -1.41 -15.71
CA ASP A 10 3.86 -1.77 -16.55
C ASP A 10 2.67 -0.84 -16.25
N ASP A 11 2.44 0.15 -17.12
CA ASP A 11 1.33 1.10 -16.99
C ASP A 11 -0.04 0.43 -17.12
N ALA A 12 -0.16 -0.66 -17.90
CA ALA A 12 -1.40 -1.41 -18.01
C ALA A 12 -1.70 -2.16 -16.71
N HIS A 13 -0.67 -2.72 -16.05
CA HIS A 13 -0.80 -3.22 -14.69
C HIS A 13 -1.25 -2.14 -13.72
N VAL A 14 -0.59 -0.97 -13.74
CA VAL A 14 -0.94 0.13 -12.84
C VAL A 14 -2.39 0.58 -13.02
N ALA A 15 -2.85 0.74 -14.26
CA ALA A 15 -4.22 1.12 -14.56
C ALA A 15 -5.24 0.07 -14.05
N ARG A 16 -4.98 -1.21 -14.33
CA ARG A 16 -5.85 -2.33 -13.91
C ARG A 16 -5.94 -2.43 -12.39
N GLU A 17 -4.82 -2.36 -11.69
CA GLU A 17 -4.81 -2.48 -10.24
C GLU A 17 -5.40 -1.23 -9.56
N ARG A 18 -5.24 -0.03 -10.14
CA ARG A 18 -5.97 1.17 -9.67
C ARG A 18 -7.47 1.03 -9.82
N ALA A 19 -7.97 0.44 -10.91
CA ALA A 19 -9.39 0.15 -11.08
C ALA A 19 -9.91 -0.82 -10.03
N LYS A 20 -9.20 -1.93 -9.80
CA LYS A 20 -9.52 -2.89 -8.73
C LYS A 20 -9.51 -2.26 -7.34
N ALA A 21 -8.56 -1.37 -7.07
CA ALA A 21 -8.50 -0.65 -5.78
C ALA A 21 -9.72 0.26 -5.58
N ARG A 22 -10.25 0.89 -6.64
CA ARG A 22 -11.48 1.69 -6.56
C ARG A 22 -12.69 0.81 -6.21
N GLU A 23 -12.80 -0.36 -6.81
CA GLU A 23 -13.88 -1.30 -6.47
C GLU A 23 -13.72 -1.88 -5.07
N LEU A 24 -12.50 -2.24 -4.66
CA LEU A 24 -12.23 -2.76 -3.32
C LEU A 24 -12.53 -1.73 -2.23
N ARG A 25 -12.27 -0.43 -2.46
CA ARG A 25 -12.64 0.66 -1.55
C ARG A 25 -14.14 0.74 -1.27
N LYS A 26 -15.00 0.28 -2.18
CA LYS A 26 -16.47 0.28 -2.01
C LYS A 26 -16.97 -0.94 -1.22
N SER A 27 -16.13 -1.95 -1.02
CA SER A 27 -16.53 -3.22 -0.40
C SER A 27 -16.85 -3.08 1.10
N GLY A 28 -17.74 -3.93 1.61
CA GLY A 28 -17.99 -4.03 3.06
C GLY A 28 -16.75 -4.38 3.86
N TRP A 29 -15.89 -5.25 3.31
CA TRP A 29 -14.61 -5.60 3.91
C TRP A 29 -13.72 -4.36 4.15
N TRP A 30 -13.63 -3.44 3.18
CA TRP A 30 -12.83 -2.23 3.36
C TRP A 30 -13.42 -1.31 4.43
N ARG A 31 -14.75 -1.20 4.49
CA ARG A 31 -15.45 -0.47 5.56
C ARG A 31 -15.14 -1.03 6.94
N GLU A 32 -15.10 -2.36 7.08
CA GLU A 32 -14.71 -3.03 8.31
C GLU A 32 -13.24 -2.76 8.68
N GLN A 33 -12.33 -2.71 7.69
CA GLN A 33 -10.94 -2.33 7.95
C GLN A 33 -10.82 -0.90 8.47
N LEU A 34 -11.52 0.06 7.86
CA LEU A 34 -11.56 1.45 8.34
C LEU A 34 -12.18 1.59 9.72
N ALA A 35 -13.25 0.84 10.01
CA ALA A 35 -13.94 0.89 11.30
C ALA A 35 -13.08 0.44 12.48
N ARG A 36 -12.05 -0.40 12.25
CA ARG A 36 -11.05 -0.73 13.28
C ARG A 36 -10.24 0.48 13.71
N GLY A 37 -10.09 1.47 12.83
CA GLY A 37 -9.44 2.73 13.12
C GLY A 37 -7.94 2.59 13.40
N ILE A 38 -7.26 1.54 12.93
CA ILE A 38 -5.83 1.30 13.23
C ILE A 38 -5.00 1.48 11.96
N CYS A 39 -3.98 2.33 12.02
CA CYS A 39 -2.97 2.40 10.97
C CYS A 39 -2.09 1.16 10.99
N HIS A 40 -1.91 0.51 9.83
CA HIS A 40 -1.11 -0.71 9.72
C HIS A 40 0.36 -0.52 10.08
N TYR A 41 0.94 0.66 9.82
CA TYR A 41 2.37 0.89 9.99
C TYR A 41 2.76 1.35 11.40
N CYS A 42 2.06 2.35 11.96
CA CYS A 42 2.38 2.87 13.30
C CYS A 42 1.55 2.23 14.42
N GLY A 43 0.52 1.46 14.09
CA GLY A 43 -0.37 0.81 15.07
C GLY A 43 -1.28 1.77 15.85
N GLN A 44 -1.18 3.08 15.63
CA GLN A 44 -1.97 4.08 16.34
C GLN A 44 -3.43 4.11 15.85
N LYS A 45 -4.32 4.64 16.70
CA LYS A 45 -5.75 4.79 16.39
C LYS A 45 -6.05 6.13 15.71
N PHE A 46 -6.90 6.09 14.70
CA PHE A 46 -7.34 7.24 13.91
C PHE A 46 -8.84 7.15 13.58
N PRO A 47 -9.54 8.29 13.41
CA PRO A 47 -10.85 8.32 12.78
C PRO A 47 -10.82 7.73 11.36
N PRO A 48 -11.88 7.05 10.89
CA PRO A 48 -11.94 6.46 9.55
C PRO A 48 -11.59 7.43 8.41
N GLU A 49 -11.96 8.70 8.52
CA GLU A 49 -11.72 9.76 7.56
C GLU A 49 -10.25 10.21 7.46
N GLU A 50 -9.43 9.87 8.46
CA GLU A 50 -7.98 10.13 8.46
C GLU A 50 -7.16 8.95 7.92
N LEU A 51 -7.82 7.81 7.73
CA LEU A 51 -7.21 6.61 7.17
C LEU A 51 -7.35 6.57 5.65
N THR A 52 -6.28 6.16 5.01
CA THR A 52 -6.19 5.97 3.57
C THR A 52 -5.94 4.52 3.24
N MET A 53 -6.33 4.09 2.03
CA MET A 53 -5.93 2.79 1.50
C MET A 53 -4.54 2.91 0.90
N ASP A 54 -3.61 2.12 1.43
CA ASP A 54 -2.26 1.96 0.90
C ASP A 54 -2.00 0.50 0.46
N HIS A 55 -1.05 0.32 -0.46
CA HIS A 55 -0.61 -0.98 -0.93
C HIS A 55 0.73 -1.35 -0.29
N ILE A 56 0.80 -2.46 0.44
CA ILE A 56 2.03 -2.94 1.11
C ILE A 56 3.16 -3.06 0.09
N VAL A 57 2.93 -3.81 -0.99
CA VAL A 57 3.74 -3.78 -2.20
C VAL A 57 3.12 -2.75 -3.15
N PRO A 58 3.84 -1.66 -3.51
CA PRO A 58 3.30 -0.63 -4.40
C PRO A 58 2.87 -1.18 -5.75
N VAL A 59 1.75 -0.68 -6.27
CA VAL A 59 1.24 -1.05 -7.61
C VAL A 59 2.27 -0.78 -8.72
N VAL A 60 3.02 0.32 -8.61
CA VAL A 60 4.10 0.65 -9.58
C VAL A 60 5.26 -0.35 -9.56
N ARG A 61 5.29 -1.28 -8.59
CA ARG A 61 6.26 -2.35 -8.44
C ARG A 61 5.61 -3.75 -8.56
N GLY A 62 4.50 -3.84 -9.27
CA GLY A 62 3.80 -5.10 -9.52
C GLY A 62 2.83 -5.53 -8.41
N GLY A 63 2.62 -4.70 -7.38
CA GLY A 63 1.69 -4.99 -6.30
C GLY A 63 0.23 -5.07 -6.75
N LYS A 64 -0.50 -6.08 -6.27
CA LYS A 64 -1.90 -6.32 -6.65
C LYS A 64 -2.87 -5.62 -5.68
N SER A 65 -4.05 -5.22 -6.17
CA SER A 65 -5.14 -4.66 -5.36
C SER A 65 -6.02 -5.77 -4.77
N VAL A 66 -5.45 -6.56 -3.87
CA VAL A 66 -6.12 -7.66 -3.17
C VAL A 66 -6.08 -7.43 -1.66
N ARG A 67 -6.99 -8.08 -0.92
CA ARG A 67 -7.12 -7.92 0.55
C ARG A 67 -5.81 -8.14 1.31
N GLY A 68 -4.96 -9.05 0.85
CA GLY A 68 -3.65 -9.33 1.47
C GLY A 68 -2.55 -8.31 1.17
N ASN A 69 -2.79 -7.35 0.28
CA ASN A 69 -1.81 -6.32 -0.10
C ASN A 69 -2.32 -4.90 0.13
N VAL A 70 -3.57 -4.71 0.55
CA VAL A 70 -4.11 -3.37 0.87
C VAL A 70 -4.39 -3.24 2.36
N VAL A 71 -4.05 -2.09 2.92
CA VAL A 71 -4.14 -1.82 4.35
C VAL A 71 -4.61 -0.39 4.65
N PRO A 72 -5.28 -0.15 5.79
CA PRO A 72 -5.50 1.20 6.30
C PRO A 72 -4.19 1.83 6.76
N CYS A 73 -3.96 3.08 6.38
CA CYS A 73 -2.75 3.83 6.69
C CYS A 73 -3.08 5.29 6.98
N CYS A 74 -2.55 5.86 8.07
CA CYS A 74 -2.67 7.29 8.32
C CYS A 74 -1.88 8.10 7.27
N LYS A 75 -2.19 9.38 7.13
CA LYS A 75 -1.56 10.28 6.14
C LYS A 75 -0.04 10.38 6.33
N GLU A 76 0.43 10.45 7.57
CA GLU A 76 1.85 10.57 7.89
C GLU A 76 2.65 9.34 7.42
N CYS A 77 2.25 8.14 7.84
CA CYS A 77 2.91 6.91 7.41
C CYS A 77 2.82 6.71 5.90
N ASN A 78 1.71 7.09 5.27
CA ASN A 78 1.55 6.95 3.81
C ASN A 78 2.54 7.87 3.06
N ASN A 79 2.69 9.11 3.53
CA ASN A 79 3.64 10.07 2.98
C ASN A 79 5.11 9.67 3.21
N GLU A 80 5.41 9.04 4.35
CA GLU A 80 6.75 8.52 4.64
C GLU A 80 7.11 7.33 3.76
N LYS A 81 6.15 6.41 3.57
CA LYS A 81 6.32 5.17 2.78
C LYS A 81 6.50 5.45 1.29
N LYS A 82 5.68 6.31 0.68
CA LYS A 82 5.70 6.54 -0.78
C LYS A 82 5.63 5.22 -1.58
N TYR A 83 6.70 4.90 -2.30
CA TYR A 83 6.88 3.69 -3.13
C TYR A 83 7.81 2.65 -2.48
N LEU A 84 8.12 2.82 -1.21
CA LEU A 84 8.91 1.85 -0.45
C LEU A 84 8.05 0.62 -0.13
N THR A 85 8.69 -0.53 -0.18
CA THR A 85 8.21 -1.79 0.40
C THR A 85 8.53 -1.81 1.90
N PRO A 86 7.92 -2.72 2.68
CA PRO A 86 8.26 -2.85 4.10
C PRO A 86 9.76 -3.06 4.36
N ALA A 87 10.43 -3.83 3.50
CA ALA A 87 11.87 -4.05 3.59
C ALA A 87 12.66 -2.74 3.44
N GLU A 88 12.33 -1.90 2.46
CA GLU A 88 13.03 -0.62 2.27
C GLU A 88 12.69 0.41 3.33
N MET A 89 11.48 0.37 3.91
CA MET A 89 11.16 1.18 5.09
C MET A 89 12.04 0.80 6.28
N ILE A 90 12.30 -0.51 6.48
CA ILE A 90 13.20 -1.00 7.53
C ILE A 90 14.63 -0.57 7.24
N MET A 91 15.13 -0.77 6.01
CA MET A 91 16.49 -0.34 5.62
C MET A 91 16.70 1.15 5.87
N LYS A 92 15.75 2.00 5.42
CA LYS A 92 15.78 3.45 5.67
C LYS A 92 15.82 3.79 7.17
N LYS A 93 15.03 3.09 8.00
CA LYS A 93 15.04 3.29 9.47
C LYS A 93 16.35 2.87 10.12
N LEU A 94 17.06 1.92 9.53
CA LEU A 94 18.38 1.46 9.96
C LEU A 94 19.53 2.30 9.40
N GLY A 95 19.25 3.28 8.53
CA GLY A 95 20.26 4.12 7.89
C GLY A 95 21.04 3.42 6.78
N LEU A 96 20.44 2.39 6.16
CA LEU A 96 20.99 1.63 5.04
C LEU A 96 20.50 2.17 3.69
#